data_AF-A0A524IZ05-F1
#
_entry.id   AF-A0A524IZ05-F1
#
_cell.length_a   1.000
_cell.length_b   1.000
_cell.length_c   1.000
_cell.angle_alpha   90.00
_cell.angle_beta   90.00
_cell.angle_gamma   90.00
#
_symmetry.space_group_name_H-M   'P 1'
#
loop_
_entity.id
_entity.type
_entity.pdbx_description
1 polymer ?
#
loop_
_entity_poly.entity_id
_entity_poly.type
_entity_poly.pdbx_seq_one_letter_code
_entity_poly.pdbx_strand_id
1 'polypeptide(L)'
;TSLAVLTDTLIRFMESNPNSIILIEGIEYLVTFNEFKKVLKYMDSLNETTWISKARTIMALNPRAFDDKELAMIERDRKVIKGDEGVEELKRQSKVTSS
;
A
#
# COMPACT_ATOMS: atom_id res chain seq x y z
N THR A 1 -19.49 2.28 -3.49
CA THR A 1 -18.50 2.88 -4.40
C THR A 1 -17.59 1.79 -4.93
N SER A 2 -17.40 1.70 -6.24
CA SER A 2 -16.71 0.56 -6.85
C SER A 2 -15.21 0.59 -6.53
N LEU A 3 -14.73 -0.37 -5.75
CA LEU A 3 -13.31 -0.61 -5.46
C LEU A 3 -12.44 -0.65 -6.74
N ALA A 4 -13.03 -1.08 -7.86
CA ALA A 4 -12.39 -1.03 -9.17
C ALA A 4 -12.13 0.40 -9.67
N VAL A 5 -13.07 1.32 -9.47
CA VAL A 5 -12.93 2.72 -9.91
C VAL A 5 -11.86 3.44 -9.10
N LEU A 6 -11.81 3.21 -7.78
CA LEU A 6 -10.73 3.73 -6.93
C LEU A 6 -9.37 3.23 -7.43
N THR A 7 -9.26 1.93 -7.70
CA THR A 7 -7.98 1.34 -8.13
C THR A 7 -7.55 1.88 -9.49
N ASP A 8 -8.46 1.95 -10.48
CA ASP A 8 -8.17 2.50 -11.80
C ASP A 8 -7.73 3.98 -11.72
N THR A 9 -8.37 4.77 -10.84
CA THR A 9 -8.01 6.17 -10.61
C THR A 9 -6.58 6.30 -10.09
N LEU A 10 -6.20 5.50 -9.09
CA LEU A 10 -4.85 5.50 -8.51
C LEU A 10 -3.79 5.03 -9.51
N ILE A 11 -4.10 3.99 -10.29
CA ILE A 11 -3.22 3.46 -11.33
C ILE A 11 -2.93 4.54 -12.38
N ARG A 12 -3.97 5.16 -12.95
CA ARG A 12 -3.81 6.23 -13.95
C ARG A 12 -3.02 7.41 -13.41
N PHE A 13 -3.24 7.77 -12.14
CA PHE A 13 -2.48 8.82 -11.50
C PHE A 13 -0.99 8.47 -11.41
N MET A 14 -0.65 7.26 -10.95
CA MET A 14 0.74 6.81 -10.89
C MET A 14 1.41 6.74 -12.27
N GLU A 15 0.71 6.23 -13.28
CA GLU A 15 1.21 6.14 -14.65
C GLU A 15 1.46 7.52 -15.26
N SER A 16 0.60 8.50 -14.97
CA SER A 16 0.74 9.87 -15.48
C SER A 16 1.75 10.71 -14.69
N ASN A 17 2.12 10.27 -13.48
CA ASN A 17 2.99 11.02 -12.57
C ASN A 17 4.12 10.12 -12.04
N PRO A 18 5.20 9.89 -12.81
CA PRO A 18 6.34 9.11 -12.36
C PRO A 18 6.96 9.66 -11.07
N ASN A 19 7.41 8.77 -10.18
CA ASN A 19 7.95 9.13 -8.86
C ASN A 19 6.96 9.82 -7.89
N SER A 20 5.65 9.74 -8.16
CA SER A 20 4.61 10.26 -7.26
C SER A 20 4.59 9.53 -5.91
N ILE A 21 3.95 10.16 -4.92
CA ILE A 21 3.72 9.56 -3.60
C ILE A 21 2.22 9.33 -3.44
N ILE A 22 1.86 8.10 -3.07
CA ILE A 22 0.48 7.69 -2.78
C ILE A 22 0.40 7.36 -1.30
N LEU A 23 -0.56 7.96 -0.60
CA LEU A 23 -0.90 7.60 0.77
C LEU A 23 -2.33 7.04 0.79
N ILE A 24 -2.48 5.83 1.30
CA ILE A 24 -3.77 5.15 1.46
C ILE A 24 -3.95 4.85 2.95
N GLU A 25 -5.10 5.25 3.48
CA GLU A 25 -5.50 5.00 4.86
C GLU A 25 -6.87 4.31 4.88
N GLY A 26 -7.09 3.45 5.88
CA GLY A 26 -8.41 2.86 6.12
C GLY A 26 -8.74 1.70 5.17
N ILE A 27 -7.76 0.89 4.77
CA ILE A 27 -8.00 -0.24 3.86
C ILE A 27 -8.91 -1.31 4.48
N GLU A 28 -8.99 -1.37 5.81
CA GLU A 28 -9.91 -2.20 6.60
C GLU A 28 -11.36 -1.91 6.25
N TYR A 29 -11.66 -0.63 5.99
CA TYR A 29 -12.99 -0.22 5.59
C TYR A 29 -13.38 -0.88 4.26
N LEU A 30 -12.44 -0.98 3.31
CA LEU A 30 -12.71 -1.64 2.03
C LEU A 30 -13.00 -3.14 2.24
N VAL A 31 -12.31 -3.79 3.17
CA VAL A 31 -12.52 -5.21 3.52
C VAL A 31 -13.85 -5.42 4.25
N THR A 32 -14.34 -4.43 4.98
CA THR A 32 -15.67 -4.50 5.62
C THR A 32 -16.82 -4.64 4.62
N PHE A 33 -16.64 -4.12 3.40
CA PHE A 33 -17.68 -4.13 2.33
C PHE A 33 -17.32 -4.99 1.11
N ASN A 34 -16.16 -5.64 1.11
CA ASN A 34 -15.68 -6.45 0.00
C ASN A 34 -14.99 -7.71 0.52
N GLU A 35 -15.04 -8.79 -0.24
CA GLU A 35 -14.22 -9.97 0.10
C GLU A 35 -12.73 -9.61 0.17
N PHE A 36 -12.06 -10.06 1.24
CA PHE A 36 -10.62 -9.79 1.48
C PHE A 36 -9.77 -10.07 0.24
N LYS A 37 -9.95 -11.23 -0.40
CA LYS A 37 -9.20 -11.62 -1.61
C LYS A 37 -9.33 -10.60 -2.74
N LYS A 38 -10.49 -9.95 -2.85
CA LYS A 38 -10.73 -8.92 -3.84
C LYS A 38 -9.91 -7.68 -3.51
N VAL A 39 -9.94 -7.22 -2.26
CA VAL A 39 -9.13 -6.09 -1.78
C VAL A 39 -7.64 -6.37 -1.96
N LEU A 40 -7.17 -7.56 -1.56
CA LEU A 40 -5.79 -7.98 -1.72
C LEU A 40 -5.34 -7.91 -3.19
N LYS A 41 -6.16 -8.40 -4.12
CA LYS A 41 -5.84 -8.31 -5.56
C LYS A 41 -5.65 -6.85 -6.01
N TYR A 42 -6.44 -5.92 -5.51
CA TYR A 42 -6.26 -4.50 -5.83
C TYR A 42 -4.99 -3.93 -5.18
N MET A 43 -4.69 -4.31 -3.95
CA MET A 43 -3.42 -3.94 -3.30
C MET A 43 -2.21 -4.49 -4.07
N ASP A 44 -2.33 -5.66 -4.69
CA ASP A 44 -1.28 -6.26 -5.51
C ASP A 44 -1.11 -5.50 -6.82
N SER A 45 -2.21 -5.12 -7.49
CA SER A 45 -2.16 -4.26 -8.68
C SER A 45 -1.54 -2.89 -8.37
N LEU A 46 -1.89 -2.28 -7.24
CA LEU A 46 -1.27 -1.02 -6.81
C LEU A 46 0.23 -1.18 -6.55
N ASN A 47 0.65 -2.29 -5.93
CA ASN A 47 2.07 -2.59 -5.71
C ASN A 47 2.81 -2.69 -7.04
N GLU A 48 2.29 -3.45 -7.99
CA GLU A 48 2.87 -3.60 -9.33
C GLU A 48 3.00 -2.25 -10.05
N THR A 49 1.95 -1.43 -10.07
CA THR A 49 2.01 -0.09 -10.68
C THR A 49 2.98 0.83 -9.95
N THR A 50 3.10 0.71 -8.62
CA THR A 50 4.08 1.46 -7.81
C THR A 50 5.49 1.18 -8.30
N TRP A 51 5.83 -0.09 -8.53
CA TRP A 51 7.13 -0.49 -9.08
C TRP A 51 7.37 0.08 -10.48
N ILE A 52 6.41 -0.06 -11.39
CA ILE A 52 6.54 0.36 -12.79
C ILE A 52 6.69 1.88 -12.91
N SER A 53 5.85 2.64 -12.21
CA SER A 53 5.84 4.11 -12.22
C SER A 53 6.96 4.74 -11.37
N LYS A 54 7.72 3.93 -10.64
CA LYS A 54 8.67 4.36 -9.60
C LYS A 54 8.02 5.22 -8.52
N ALA A 55 6.71 5.14 -8.35
CA ALA A 55 6.00 5.81 -7.29
C ALA A 55 6.37 5.23 -5.91
N ARG A 56 5.93 5.90 -4.85
CA ARG A 56 6.03 5.41 -3.47
C ARG A 56 4.64 5.31 -2.88
N THR A 57 4.16 4.09 -2.68
CA THR A 57 2.86 3.85 -2.06
C THR A 57 3.03 3.49 -0.59
N ILE A 58 2.39 4.26 0.27
CA ILE A 58 2.35 4.08 1.71
C ILE A 58 0.93 3.68 2.07
N MET A 59 0.77 2.54 2.72
CA MET A 59 -0.52 2.05 3.20
C MET A 59 -0.51 1.95 4.71
N ALA A 60 -1.36 2.73 5.36
CA ALA A 60 -1.60 2.64 6.79
C ALA A 60 -2.78 1.71 7.03
N LEU A 61 -2.56 0.68 7.88
CA LEU A 61 -3.58 -0.29 8.21
C LEU A 61 -3.56 -0.61 9.72
N ASN A 62 -4.74 -0.89 10.29
CA ASN A 62 -4.93 -1.43 11.62
C ASN A 62 -4.87 -2.97 11.55
N PRO A 63 -3.80 -3.60 12.06
CA PRO A 63 -3.63 -5.05 11.95
C PRO A 63 -4.70 -5.85 12.70
N ARG A 64 -5.41 -5.24 13.67
CA ARG A 64 -6.47 -5.92 14.42
C ARG A 64 -7.73 -6.20 13.60
N ALA A 65 -7.85 -5.63 12.41
CA ALA A 65 -8.97 -5.86 11.50
C ALA A 65 -8.81 -7.10 10.61
N PHE A 66 -7.67 -7.78 10.71
CA PHE A 66 -7.29 -8.90 9.86
C PHE A 66 -6.88 -10.09 10.72
N ASP A 67 -7.08 -11.31 10.20
CA ASP A 67 -6.48 -12.49 10.82
C ASP A 67 -4.99 -12.64 10.46
N ASP A 68 -4.28 -13.53 11.15
CA ASP A 68 -2.83 -13.73 10.95
C ASP A 68 -2.48 -14.14 9.51
N LYS A 69 -3.37 -14.88 8.84
CA LYS A 69 -3.17 -15.34 7.47
C LYS A 69 -3.39 -14.20 6.49
N GLU A 70 -4.42 -13.39 6.68
CA GLU A 70 -4.69 -12.19 5.90
C GLU A 70 -3.56 -11.17 6.03
N LEU A 71 -3.07 -10.94 7.25
CA LEU A 71 -1.89 -10.10 7.48
C LEU A 71 -0.66 -10.64 6.75
N ALA A 72 -0.36 -11.94 6.88
CA ALA A 72 0.77 -12.53 6.17
C ALA A 72 0.66 -12.37 4.64
N MET A 73 -0.55 -12.44 4.09
CA MET A 73 -0.79 -12.21 2.65
C MET A 73 -0.60 -10.74 2.26
N ILE A 74 -1.01 -9.79 3.10
CA ILE A 74 -0.74 -8.35 2.89
C ILE A 74 0.78 -8.08 2.99
N GLU A 75 1.48 -8.67 3.94
CA GLU A 75 2.87 -8.36 4.22
C GLU A 75 3.85 -8.94 3.19
N ARG A 76 3.50 -10.05 2.54
CA ARG A 76 4.41 -10.88 1.71
C ARG A 76 5.29 -10.10 0.72
N ASP A 77 4.71 -9.16 0.00
CA ASP A 77 5.38 -8.45 -1.11
C ASP A 77 5.52 -6.94 -0.84
N ARG A 78 5.53 -6.56 0.46
CA ARG A 78 5.51 -5.16 0.91
C ARG A 78 6.54 -4.94 2.01
N LYS A 79 7.13 -3.76 2.03
CA LYS A 79 7.99 -3.37 3.15
C LYS A 79 7.12 -3.00 4.35
N VAL A 80 7.13 -3.84 5.37
CA VAL A 80 6.33 -3.64 6.58
C VAL A 80 7.09 -2.80 7.59
N ILE A 81 6.41 -1.80 8.15
CA ILE A 81 6.96 -0.88 9.14
C ILE A 81 6.10 -0.97 10.39
N LYS A 82 6.71 -1.40 11.51
CA LYS A 82 6.05 -1.56 12.80
C LYS A 82 6.81 -0.80 13.87
N GLY A 83 6.07 -0.07 14.71
CA GLY A 83 6.61 0.64 15.87
C GLY A 83 7.60 1.76 15.52
N ASP A 84 8.13 2.40 16.57
CA ASP A 84 9.02 3.55 16.43
C ASP A 84 10.35 3.18 15.74
N GLU A 85 10.87 1.98 16.00
CA GLU A 85 12.11 1.48 15.38
C GLU A 85 12.00 1.40 13.85
N GLY A 86 10.88 0.87 13.34
CA GLY A 86 10.64 0.79 11.90
C GLY A 86 10.52 2.18 11.25
N VAL A 87 9.97 3.15 11.98
CA VAL A 87 9.86 4.54 11.50
C VAL A 87 11.25 5.20 11.42
N GLU A 88 12.12 4.97 12.40
CA GLU A 88 13.49 5.50 12.37
C GLU A 88 14.34 4.84 11.26
N GLU A 89 14.19 3.54 11.04
CA GLU A 89 14.79 2.81 9.91
C GLU A 89 14.39 3.46 8.57
N LEU A 90 13.11 3.78 8.38
CA LEU A 90 12.65 4.49 7.18
C LEU A 90 13.28 5.87 7.03
N LYS A 91 13.33 6.67 8.11
CA LYS A 91 13.94 8.01 8.09
C LYS A 91 15.42 7.95 7.74
N ARG A 92 16.15 6.93 8.19
CA ARG A 92 17.55 6.72 7.84
C ARG A 92 17.70 6.44 6.34
N GLN A 93 16.88 5.54 5.80
CA GLN A 93 16.96 5.15 4.40
C GLN A 93 16.57 6.29 3.45
N SER A 94 15.59 7.12 3.81
CA SER A 94 15.20 8.27 2.98
C SER A 94 16.29 9.34 2.90
N LYS A 95 17.05 9.57 3.98
CA LYS A 95 18.15 10.54 4.00
C LYS A 95 19.36 10.09 3.16
N VAL A 96 19.63 8.79 3.08
CA VAL A 96 20.77 8.25 2.29
C VAL A 96 20.52 8.37 0.78
N THR A 97 19.27 8.38 0.32
CA THR A 97 18.92 8.54 -1.10
C THR A 97 18.88 10.00 -1.57
N SER A 98 19.11 10.98 -0.67
CA SER A 98 19.17 12.41 -1.00
C SER A 98 20.60 12.95 -1.17
N SER A 99 21.58 12.09 -1.40
CA SER A 99 22.99 12.41 -1.70
C SER A 99 23.43 11.67 -2.96
#